data_AF-A0A940D568-F1
#
_entry.id   AF-A0A940D568-F1
#
_cell.length_a   1.000
_cell.length_b   1.000
_cell.length_c   1.000
_cell.angle_alpha   90.00
_cell.angle_beta   90.00
_cell.angle_gamma   90.00
#
_symmetry.space_group_name_H-M   'P 1'
#
loop_
_entity.id
_entity.type
_entity.pdbx_description
1 polymer ?
#
loop_
_entity_poly.entity_id
_entity_poly.type
_entity_poly.pdbx_seq_one_letter_code
_entity_poly.pdbx_strand_id
1 'polypeptide(L)'
;MKKTIFFLVLIVLAVSVFSYDGVIHDFDTGMKIAKLEQKQLIVMFSDPGCYYCNLFTKSTLSDETVGRLLMAGYVFVEIYPSNEKTATLEIQGKEEKLTYNELYAAFGVKGTPTFWFFDETATSVTSLPGYSKPDFFVNVLRFLGEKAYKNGMSFADYTAQSHDYMGTHVVLNLSEEDAQYITENDPLAMNYSPKVTFDPFRIWITADSEIANELITKGAFRVILVDSPSSSTN
;
A
#
# COMPACT_ATOMS: atom_id res chain seq x y z
N MET A 1 30.06 -25.12 -53.04
CA MET A 1 28.92 -25.40 -52.13
C MET A 1 29.21 -24.76 -50.76
N LYS A 2 28.76 -23.52 -50.51
CA LYS A 2 28.88 -22.85 -49.21
C LYS A 2 27.57 -23.05 -48.45
N LYS A 3 27.60 -23.83 -47.37
CA LYS A 3 26.48 -23.98 -46.44
C LYS A 3 26.53 -22.79 -45.48
N THR A 4 25.64 -21.82 -45.65
CA THR A 4 25.41 -20.76 -44.66
C THR A 4 24.52 -21.32 -43.56
N ILE A 5 25.09 -21.56 -42.38
CA ILE A 5 24.36 -21.86 -41.15
C ILE A 5 23.81 -20.54 -40.62
N PHE A 6 22.49 -20.40 -40.60
CA PHE A 6 21.80 -19.25 -40.02
C PHE A 6 21.63 -19.51 -38.52
N PHE A 7 22.46 -18.88 -37.69
CA PHE A 7 22.34 -18.94 -36.23
C PHE A 7 21.18 -18.03 -35.82
N LEU A 8 20.04 -18.63 -35.46
CA LEU A 8 18.87 -17.91 -34.96
C LEU A 8 19.17 -17.46 -33.51
N VAL A 9 19.67 -16.24 -33.35
CA VAL A 9 19.90 -15.63 -32.02
C VAL A 9 18.53 -15.24 -31.45
N LEU A 10 18.04 -16.03 -30.49
CA LEU A 10 16.84 -15.74 -29.72
C LEU A 10 17.16 -14.58 -28.77
N ILE A 11 16.82 -13.34 -29.16
CA ILE A 11 16.93 -12.16 -28.29
C ILE A 11 15.85 -12.29 -27.22
N VAL A 12 16.23 -12.79 -26.04
CA VAL A 12 15.39 -12.73 -24.85
C VAL A 12 15.43 -11.29 -24.34
N LEU A 13 14.47 -10.47 -24.77
CA LEU A 13 14.19 -9.20 -24.11
C LEU A 13 13.77 -9.53 -22.69
N ALA A 14 14.64 -9.22 -21.72
CA ALA A 14 14.30 -9.26 -20.31
C ALA A 14 13.24 -8.18 -20.05
N VAL A 15 11.98 -8.52 -20.22
CA VAL A 15 10.87 -7.66 -19.81
C VAL A 15 10.86 -7.72 -18.28
N SER A 16 11.29 -6.64 -17.64
CA SER A 16 11.19 -6.48 -16.20
C SER A 16 9.72 -6.59 -15.82
N VAL A 17 9.33 -7.72 -15.23
CA VAL A 17 7.98 -7.88 -14.71
C VAL A 17 7.92 -7.04 -13.44
N PHE A 18 7.16 -5.95 -13.48
CA PHE A 18 6.87 -5.16 -12.29
C PHE A 18 6.18 -6.07 -11.26
N SER A 19 6.66 -6.04 -10.03
CA SER A 19 6.06 -6.76 -8.91
C SER A 19 5.80 -5.81 -7.77
N TYR A 20 4.55 -5.72 -7.33
CA TYR A 20 4.21 -5.06 -6.08
C TYR A 20 4.65 -5.93 -4.90
N ASP A 21 5.56 -5.41 -4.07
CA ASP A 21 6.14 -6.10 -2.91
C ASP A 21 5.67 -5.55 -1.54
N GLY A 22 4.77 -4.55 -1.54
CA GLY A 22 4.26 -3.89 -0.33
C GLY A 22 3.05 -4.55 0.33
N VAL A 23 2.88 -5.87 0.24
CA VAL A 23 1.75 -6.56 0.88
C VAL A 23 2.07 -6.86 2.34
N ILE A 24 1.20 -6.44 3.25
CA ILE A 24 1.25 -6.79 4.67
C ILE A 24 0.21 -7.88 4.97
N HIS A 25 0.59 -8.88 5.78
CA HIS A 25 -0.27 -10.03 6.12
C HIS A 25 -0.76 -10.02 7.56
N ASP A 26 -0.88 -8.82 8.13
CA ASP A 26 -1.37 -8.60 9.48
C ASP A 26 -2.24 -7.34 9.56
N PHE A 27 -3.47 -7.51 10.03
CA PHE A 27 -4.46 -6.44 10.15
C PHE A 27 -4.00 -5.34 11.10
N ASP A 28 -3.59 -5.68 12.33
CA ASP A 28 -3.24 -4.69 13.35
C ASP A 28 -1.96 -3.93 12.95
N THR A 29 -0.98 -4.64 12.39
CA THR A 29 0.22 -4.01 11.81
C THR A 29 -0.15 -3.02 10.71
N GLY A 30 -1.02 -3.41 9.76
CA GLY A 30 -1.44 -2.51 8.69
C GLY A 30 -2.19 -1.28 9.20
N MET A 31 -3.07 -1.45 10.20
CA MET A 31 -3.77 -0.34 10.86
C MET A 31 -2.79 0.63 11.54
N LYS A 32 -1.75 0.12 12.20
CA LYS A 32 -0.73 0.94 12.87
C LYS A 32 0.15 1.67 11.84
N ILE A 33 0.67 0.97 10.82
CA ILE A 33 1.50 1.57 9.77
C ILE A 33 0.73 2.67 9.03
N ALA A 34 -0.54 2.44 8.68
CA ALA A 34 -1.35 3.43 7.98
C ALA A 34 -1.44 4.76 8.74
N LYS A 35 -1.61 4.69 10.07
CA LYS A 35 -1.61 5.87 10.95
C LYS A 35 -0.25 6.55 11.01
N LEU A 36 0.82 5.79 11.20
CA LEU A 36 2.17 6.34 11.32
C LEU A 36 2.65 6.97 10.00
N GLU A 37 2.39 6.33 8.86
CA GLU A 37 2.78 6.80 7.53
C GLU A 37 1.79 7.80 6.90
N GLN A 38 0.70 8.12 7.59
CA GLN A 38 -0.41 8.94 7.09
C GLN A 38 -0.86 8.51 5.67
N LYS A 39 -1.08 7.21 5.52
CA LYS A 39 -1.57 6.58 4.30
C LYS A 39 -2.96 6.03 4.51
N GLN A 40 -3.77 6.03 3.47
CA GLN A 40 -5.01 5.28 3.49
C GLN A 40 -4.71 3.78 3.58
N LEU A 41 -5.63 2.99 4.10
CA LEU A 41 -5.45 1.54 4.24
C LEU A 41 -6.45 0.80 3.37
N ILE A 42 -5.99 -0.29 2.77
CA ILE A 42 -6.82 -1.27 2.07
C ILE A 42 -6.63 -2.61 2.75
N VAL A 43 -7.71 -3.22 3.21
CA VAL A 43 -7.71 -4.60 3.68
C VAL A 43 -8.45 -5.45 2.65
N MET A 44 -7.70 -6.29 1.95
CA MET A 44 -8.23 -7.34 1.09
C MET A 44 -8.53 -8.58 1.93
N PHE A 45 -9.82 -8.81 2.15
CA PHE A 45 -10.34 -10.05 2.68
C PHE A 45 -10.29 -11.10 1.56
N SER A 46 -9.35 -12.04 1.68
CA SER A 46 -8.95 -12.99 0.64
C SER A 46 -9.12 -14.44 1.13
N ASP A 47 -8.83 -15.42 0.27
CA ASP A 47 -8.74 -16.82 0.66
C ASP A 47 -7.80 -17.57 -0.30
N PRO A 48 -6.94 -18.50 0.16
CA PRO A 48 -6.02 -19.22 -0.73
C PRO A 48 -6.71 -19.97 -1.88
N GLY A 49 -7.92 -20.51 -1.65
CA GLY A 49 -8.71 -21.25 -2.63
C GLY A 49 -9.53 -20.37 -3.59
N CYS A 50 -9.50 -19.05 -3.41
CA CYS A 50 -10.34 -18.11 -4.16
C CYS A 50 -9.75 -17.81 -5.55
N TYR A 51 -10.45 -18.22 -6.61
CA TYR A 51 -10.04 -17.94 -7.99
C TYR A 51 -9.90 -16.44 -8.28
N TYR A 52 -10.88 -15.63 -7.85
CA TYR A 52 -10.90 -14.20 -8.12
C TYR A 52 -9.85 -13.40 -7.35
N CYS A 53 -9.44 -13.89 -6.18
CA CYS A 53 -8.36 -13.32 -5.37
C CYS A 53 -7.03 -13.53 -6.10
N ASN A 54 -6.78 -14.77 -6.52
CA ASN A 54 -5.63 -15.12 -7.35
C ASN A 54 -5.61 -14.35 -8.69
N LEU A 55 -6.77 -14.13 -9.31
CA LEU A 55 -6.87 -13.31 -10.52
C LEU A 55 -6.53 -11.84 -10.24
N PHE A 56 -7.01 -11.27 -9.13
CA PHE A 56 -6.65 -9.91 -8.72
C PHE A 56 -5.14 -9.78 -8.55
N THR A 57 -4.49 -10.68 -7.79
CA THR A 57 -3.04 -10.66 -7.58
C THR A 57 -2.25 -10.75 -8.88
N LYS A 58 -2.68 -11.61 -9.82
CA LYS A 58 -1.97 -11.85 -11.10
C LYS A 58 -2.26 -10.84 -12.21
N SER A 59 -3.29 -10.00 -12.07
CA SER A 59 -3.69 -9.03 -13.10
C SER A 59 -3.64 -7.61 -12.58
N THR A 60 -4.41 -7.33 -11.54
CA THR A 60 -4.61 -5.99 -10.98
C THR A 60 -3.46 -5.57 -10.08
N LEU A 61 -3.03 -6.43 -9.15
CA LEU A 61 -1.93 -6.08 -8.24
C LEU A 61 -0.56 -6.03 -8.96
N SER A 62 -0.40 -6.80 -10.03
CA SER A 62 0.79 -6.79 -10.89
C SER A 62 0.77 -5.66 -11.94
N ASP A 63 -0.30 -4.87 -12.03
CA ASP A 63 -0.34 -3.71 -12.91
C ASP A 63 0.55 -2.60 -12.34
N GLU A 64 1.39 -2.01 -13.19
CA GLU A 64 2.38 -1.00 -12.79
C GLU A 64 1.72 0.27 -12.22
N THR A 65 0.59 0.69 -12.78
CA THR A 65 -0.12 1.89 -12.32
C THR A 65 -0.79 1.62 -10.97
N VAL A 66 -1.43 0.46 -10.82
CA VAL A 66 -2.01 0.04 -9.54
C VAL A 66 -0.93 -0.04 -8.47
N GLY A 67 0.18 -0.75 -8.72
CA GLY A 67 1.24 -0.91 -7.74
C GLY A 67 1.86 0.42 -7.33
N ARG A 68 2.07 1.34 -8.26
CA ARG A 68 2.56 2.70 -7.95
C ARG A 68 1.58 3.51 -7.10
N LEU A 69 0.30 3.49 -7.43
CA LEU A 69 -0.73 4.14 -6.62
C LEU A 69 -0.77 3.58 -5.20
N LEU A 70 -0.67 2.25 -5.08
CA LEU A 70 -0.61 1.58 -3.78
C LEU A 70 0.63 2.02 -2.98
N MET A 71 1.83 1.89 -3.54
CA MET A 71 3.06 2.26 -2.84
C MET A 71 3.10 3.75 -2.44
N ALA A 72 2.54 4.63 -3.27
CA ALA A 72 2.55 6.07 -3.03
C ALA A 72 1.52 6.54 -1.97
N GLY A 73 0.34 5.91 -1.91
CA GLY A 73 -0.79 6.43 -1.14
C GLY A 73 -1.43 5.48 -0.13
N TYR A 74 -1.09 4.19 -0.19
CA TYR A 74 -1.80 3.14 0.54
C TYR A 74 -0.89 2.20 1.32
N VAL A 75 -1.40 1.74 2.45
CA VAL A 75 -0.98 0.48 3.07
C VAL A 75 -1.92 -0.59 2.54
N PHE A 76 -1.38 -1.67 1.96
CA PHE A 76 -2.18 -2.77 1.42
C PHE A 76 -1.99 -4.02 2.25
N VAL A 77 -3.08 -4.48 2.86
CA VAL A 77 -3.13 -5.66 3.71
C VAL A 77 -3.91 -6.77 3.01
N GLU A 78 -3.35 -7.98 2.99
CA GLU A 78 -4.07 -9.18 2.60
C GLU A 78 -4.11 -10.16 3.78
N ILE A 79 -5.32 -10.53 4.20
CA ILE A 79 -5.55 -11.49 5.28
C ILE A 79 -6.38 -12.67 4.78
N TYR A 80 -6.29 -13.79 5.50
CA TYR A 80 -7.07 -15.00 5.25
C TYR A 80 -7.86 -15.40 6.50
N PRO A 81 -9.10 -15.89 6.36
CA PRO A 81 -9.91 -16.26 7.52
C PRO A 81 -9.36 -17.49 8.25
N SER A 82 -8.55 -18.30 7.56
CA SER A 82 -7.89 -19.50 8.09
C SER A 82 -6.64 -19.22 8.92
N ASN A 83 -6.14 -17.98 8.92
CA ASN A 83 -4.97 -17.64 9.73
C ASN A 83 -5.38 -17.61 11.21
N GLU A 84 -4.66 -18.31 12.08
CA GLU A 84 -4.87 -18.32 13.54
C GLU A 84 -4.37 -17.02 14.21
N LYS A 85 -4.71 -15.89 13.60
CA LYS A 85 -4.42 -14.54 14.09
C LYS A 85 -5.69 -13.89 14.63
N THR A 86 -5.47 -12.88 15.45
CA THR A 86 -6.51 -11.99 15.95
C THR A 86 -6.27 -10.57 15.47
N ALA A 87 -7.34 -9.80 15.33
CA ALA A 87 -7.32 -8.37 15.07
C ALA A 87 -8.01 -7.63 16.20
N THR A 88 -7.57 -6.40 16.44
CA THR A 88 -8.18 -5.48 17.39
C THR A 88 -9.01 -4.46 16.63
N LEU A 89 -10.30 -4.39 16.95
CA LEU A 89 -11.22 -3.42 16.34
C LEU A 89 -11.93 -2.64 17.44
N GLU A 90 -12.03 -1.32 17.26
CA GLU A 90 -12.89 -0.52 18.12
C GLU A 90 -14.35 -0.72 17.71
N ILE A 91 -15.16 -1.26 18.61
CA ILE A 91 -16.59 -1.47 18.44
C ILE A 91 -17.31 -0.75 19.57
N GLN A 92 -18.08 0.28 19.24
CA GLN A 92 -18.85 1.07 20.22
C GLN A 92 -17.98 1.67 21.34
N GLY A 93 -16.77 2.15 21.00
CA GLY A 93 -15.85 2.76 21.97
C GLY A 93 -15.13 1.76 22.88
N LYS A 94 -15.14 0.46 22.54
CA LYS A 94 -14.38 -0.58 23.21
C LYS A 94 -13.50 -1.31 22.22
N GLU A 95 -12.27 -1.62 22.62
CA GLU A 95 -11.41 -2.51 21.88
C GLU A 95 -11.90 -3.95 22.04
N GLU A 96 -12.28 -4.57 20.93
CA GLU A 96 -12.67 -5.95 20.85
C GLU A 96 -11.60 -6.72 20.08
N LYS A 97 -11.23 -7.90 20.60
CA LYS A 97 -10.26 -8.79 19.98
C LYS A 97 -11.00 -9.91 19.26
N LEU A 98 -10.89 -9.92 17.93
CA LEU A 98 -11.59 -10.85 17.05
C LEU A 98 -10.59 -11.80 16.42
N THR A 99 -10.91 -13.08 16.29
CA THR A 99 -10.21 -13.95 15.33
C THR A 99 -10.40 -13.41 13.92
N TYR A 100 -9.51 -13.75 12.98
CA TYR A 100 -9.72 -13.32 11.59
C TYR A 100 -11.03 -13.85 11.01
N ASN A 101 -11.50 -15.04 11.40
CA ASN A 101 -12.83 -15.51 10.98
C ASN A 101 -13.97 -14.59 11.47
N GLU A 102 -13.95 -14.18 12.74
CA GLU A 102 -14.92 -13.23 13.29
C GLU A 102 -14.79 -11.84 12.67
N LEU A 103 -13.57 -11.41 12.35
CA LEU A 103 -13.31 -10.15 11.66
C LEU A 103 -14.01 -10.11 10.29
N TYR A 104 -13.98 -11.20 9.53
CA TYR A 104 -14.69 -11.30 8.25
C TYR A 104 -16.19 -11.10 8.42
N ALA A 105 -16.77 -11.70 9.47
CA ALA A 105 -18.18 -11.53 9.81
C ALA A 105 -18.49 -10.08 10.23
N ALA A 106 -17.63 -9.46 11.06
CA ALA A 106 -17.78 -8.08 11.52
C ALA A 106 -17.78 -7.07 10.36
N PHE A 107 -16.94 -7.32 9.34
CA PHE A 107 -16.87 -6.52 8.11
C PHE A 107 -17.88 -6.95 7.03
N GLY A 108 -18.81 -7.87 7.34
CA GLY A 108 -19.88 -8.29 6.45
C GLY A 108 -19.39 -8.97 5.17
N VAL A 109 -18.24 -9.63 5.20
CA VAL A 109 -17.63 -10.28 4.03
C VAL A 109 -18.42 -11.53 3.66
N LYS A 110 -19.10 -11.47 2.51
CA LYS A 110 -19.93 -12.58 1.97
C LYS A 110 -19.24 -13.36 0.85
N GLY A 111 -18.15 -12.84 0.31
CA GLY A 111 -17.38 -13.44 -0.77
C GLY A 111 -16.02 -12.77 -0.90
N THR A 112 -15.04 -13.49 -1.45
CA THR A 112 -13.68 -13.00 -1.61
C THR A 112 -13.33 -12.85 -3.11
N PRO A 113 -12.48 -11.86 -3.49
CA PRO A 113 -11.92 -10.86 -2.60
C PRO A 113 -13.00 -9.82 -2.22
N THR A 114 -12.91 -9.27 -1.00
CA THR A 114 -13.62 -8.04 -0.65
C THR A 114 -12.60 -7.05 -0.13
N PHE A 115 -12.56 -5.85 -0.70
CA PHE A 115 -11.67 -4.78 -0.28
C PHE A 115 -12.42 -3.86 0.67
N TRP A 116 -11.87 -3.61 1.85
CA TRP A 116 -12.29 -2.51 2.72
C TRP A 116 -11.27 -1.40 2.69
N PHE A 117 -11.75 -0.19 2.48
CA PHE A 117 -10.94 1.02 2.40
C PHE A 117 -11.13 1.83 3.67
N PHE A 118 -10.01 2.31 4.22
CA PHE A 118 -9.96 3.12 5.42
C PHE A 118 -9.16 4.39 5.12
N ASP A 119 -9.48 5.47 5.81
CA ASP A 119 -8.67 6.69 5.73
C ASP A 119 -7.38 6.56 6.55
N GLU A 120 -6.55 7.61 6.51
CA GLU A 120 -5.27 7.67 7.24
C GLU A 120 -5.38 7.57 8.76
N THR A 121 -6.59 7.70 9.32
CA THR A 121 -6.86 7.51 10.76
C THR A 121 -7.29 6.08 11.09
N ALA A 122 -7.29 5.20 10.07
CA ALA A 122 -7.83 3.86 10.11
C ALA A 122 -9.35 3.81 10.34
N THR A 123 -10.07 4.85 9.94
CA THR A 123 -11.54 4.89 9.97
C THR A 123 -12.09 4.30 8.67
N SER A 124 -13.04 3.37 8.76
CA SER A 124 -13.63 2.73 7.58
C SER A 124 -14.37 3.74 6.69
N VAL A 125 -14.08 3.73 5.39
CA VAL A 125 -14.68 4.62 4.39
C VAL A 125 -15.71 3.89 3.54
N THR A 126 -15.32 2.79 2.90
CA THR A 126 -16.18 2.04 1.99
C THR A 126 -15.65 0.64 1.73
N SER A 127 -16.40 -0.19 1.00
CA SER A 127 -15.96 -1.50 0.55
C SER A 127 -16.28 -1.76 -0.91
N LEU A 128 -15.46 -2.61 -1.53
CA LEU A 128 -15.62 -3.09 -2.90
C LEU A 128 -15.60 -4.62 -2.90
N PRO A 129 -16.76 -5.29 -3.03
CA PRO A 129 -16.81 -6.73 -3.14
C PRO A 129 -16.49 -7.20 -4.57
N GLY A 130 -15.75 -8.31 -4.66
CA GLY A 130 -15.45 -9.01 -5.91
C GLY A 130 -14.18 -8.54 -6.61
N TYR A 131 -13.83 -9.28 -7.67
CA TYR A 131 -12.68 -8.95 -8.52
C TYR A 131 -12.85 -7.57 -9.19
N SER A 132 -11.80 -6.76 -9.10
CA SER A 132 -11.69 -5.48 -9.79
C SER A 132 -10.56 -5.53 -10.80
N LYS A 133 -10.83 -5.16 -12.06
CA LYS A 133 -9.83 -5.07 -13.14
C LYS A 133 -8.87 -3.88 -12.91
N PRO A 134 -7.65 -3.88 -13.50
CA PRO A 134 -6.66 -2.81 -13.35
C PRO A 134 -7.23 -1.40 -13.53
N ASP A 135 -7.79 -1.08 -14.71
CA ASP A 135 -8.27 0.28 -15.02
C ASP A 135 -9.36 0.77 -14.07
N PHE A 136 -10.27 -0.12 -13.66
CA PHE A 136 -11.30 0.22 -12.68
C PHE A 136 -10.70 0.47 -11.31
N PHE A 137 -9.76 -0.39 -10.88
CA PHE A 137 -9.11 -0.25 -9.59
C PHE A 137 -8.25 1.02 -9.51
N VAL A 138 -7.55 1.39 -10.60
CA VAL A 138 -6.86 2.68 -10.73
C VAL A 138 -7.80 3.85 -10.44
N ASN A 139 -8.98 3.86 -11.05
CA ASN A 139 -9.97 4.90 -10.81
C ASN A 139 -10.48 4.91 -9.35
N VAL A 140 -10.68 3.73 -8.75
CA VAL A 140 -11.04 3.61 -7.33
C VAL A 140 -9.96 4.20 -6.43
N LEU A 141 -8.70 3.83 -6.66
CA LEU A 141 -7.55 4.33 -5.89
C LEU A 141 -7.42 5.85 -6.03
N ARG A 142 -7.56 6.42 -7.24
CA ARG A 142 -7.46 7.87 -7.38
C ARG A 142 -8.65 8.60 -6.74
N PHE A 143 -9.86 8.12 -6.94
CA PHE A 143 -11.06 8.70 -6.34
C PHE A 143 -11.00 8.76 -4.81
N LEU A 144 -10.56 7.67 -4.19
CA LEU A 144 -10.39 7.59 -2.73
C LEU A 144 -9.17 8.39 -2.27
N GLY A 145 -8.06 8.29 -2.99
CA GLY A 145 -6.80 8.99 -2.69
C GLY A 145 -6.96 10.50 -2.67
N GLU A 146 -7.62 11.06 -3.67
CA GLU A 146 -7.98 12.48 -3.75
C GLU A 146 -9.10 12.89 -2.80
N LYS A 147 -9.73 11.91 -2.12
CA LYS A 147 -10.90 12.12 -1.25
C LYS A 147 -12.04 12.85 -1.98
N ALA A 148 -12.20 12.59 -3.29
CA ALA A 148 -13.17 13.29 -4.13
C ALA A 148 -14.62 13.16 -3.61
N TYR A 149 -14.93 12.03 -2.98
CA TYR A 149 -16.21 11.79 -2.31
C TYR A 149 -16.52 12.80 -1.18
N LYS A 150 -15.50 13.34 -0.49
CA LYS A 150 -15.70 14.35 0.57
C LYS A 150 -16.16 15.69 0.02
N ASN A 151 -15.89 15.95 -1.26
CA ASN A 151 -16.29 17.18 -1.96
C ASN A 151 -17.63 17.03 -2.69
N GLY A 152 -18.36 15.93 -2.47
CA GLY A 152 -19.64 15.65 -3.12
C GLY A 152 -19.55 15.16 -4.56
N MET A 153 -18.35 14.86 -5.07
CA MET A 153 -18.18 14.29 -6.41
C MET A 153 -18.57 12.82 -6.43
N SER A 154 -19.40 12.41 -7.39
CA SER A 154 -19.74 11.00 -7.58
C SER A 154 -18.60 10.25 -8.28
N PHE A 155 -18.50 8.93 -8.08
CA PHE A 155 -17.52 8.11 -8.80
C PHE A 155 -17.74 8.12 -10.33
N ALA A 156 -18.99 8.25 -10.77
CA ALA A 156 -19.31 8.35 -12.19
C ALA A 156 -18.80 9.68 -12.80
N ASP A 157 -18.99 10.80 -12.10
CA ASP A 157 -18.51 12.11 -12.56
C ASP A 157 -16.98 12.20 -12.52
N TYR A 158 -16.37 11.53 -11.54
CA TYR A 158 -14.92 11.41 -11.43
C TYR A 158 -14.33 10.65 -12.63
N THR A 159 -14.87 9.48 -12.94
CA THR A 159 -14.35 8.64 -14.04
C THR A 159 -14.67 9.16 -15.44
N ALA A 160 -15.55 10.17 -15.55
CA ALA A 160 -15.80 10.90 -16.79
C ALA A 160 -14.66 11.89 -17.14
N GLN A 161 -13.74 12.15 -16.20
CA GLN A 161 -12.63 13.08 -16.34
C GLN A 161 -11.28 12.34 -16.31
N SER A 162 -10.23 13.00 -16.81
CA SER A 162 -8.86 12.48 -16.70
C SER A 162 -8.24 12.94 -15.39
N HIS A 163 -7.67 11.99 -14.65
CA HIS A 163 -7.00 12.24 -13.37
C HIS A 163 -5.60 11.62 -13.43
N ASP A 164 -4.59 12.36 -13.01
CA ASP A 164 -3.18 11.95 -12.96
C ASP A 164 -2.64 11.79 -11.54
N TYR A 165 -3.52 11.89 -10.52
CA TYR A 165 -3.17 11.67 -9.13
C TYR A 165 -2.40 10.37 -8.95
N MET A 166 -1.32 10.45 -8.17
CA MET A 166 -0.46 9.32 -7.79
C MET A 166 -0.36 9.18 -6.27
N GLY A 167 -0.34 10.28 -5.54
CA GLY A 167 -0.13 10.32 -4.11
C GLY A 167 0.26 11.72 -3.65
N THR A 168 0.32 11.91 -2.35
CA THR A 168 0.86 13.14 -1.75
C THR A 168 2.33 12.98 -1.40
N HIS A 169 3.12 14.04 -1.44
CA HIS A 169 4.50 14.04 -0.95
C HIS A 169 4.51 14.56 0.48
N VAL A 170 5.00 13.76 1.43
CA VAL A 170 5.00 14.13 2.85
C VAL A 170 6.31 13.72 3.54
N VAL A 171 6.87 14.64 4.32
CA VAL A 171 7.90 14.35 5.33
C VAL A 171 7.21 14.23 6.69
N LEU A 172 7.42 13.11 7.37
CA LEU A 172 6.83 12.79 8.67
C LEU A 172 7.94 12.81 9.72
N ASN A 173 7.74 13.56 10.80
CA ASN A 173 8.62 13.50 11.96
C ASN A 173 8.08 12.44 12.90
N LEU A 174 8.85 11.37 13.14
CA LEU A 174 8.46 10.25 13.98
C LEU A 174 9.52 9.97 15.04
N SER A 175 9.09 9.40 16.16
CA SER A 175 9.99 8.88 17.18
C SER A 175 10.88 7.75 16.63
N GLU A 176 12.02 7.49 17.28
CA GLU A 176 12.89 6.35 16.94
C GLU A 176 12.12 5.02 17.05
N GLU A 177 11.25 4.88 18.05
CA GLU A 177 10.40 3.69 18.24
C GLU A 177 9.45 3.47 17.06
N ASP A 178 8.75 4.51 16.62
CA ASP A 178 7.80 4.41 15.51
C ASP A 178 8.51 4.17 14.17
N ALA A 179 9.65 4.84 13.94
CA ALA A 179 10.46 4.64 12.75
C ALA A 179 11.04 3.22 12.70
N GLN A 180 11.48 2.68 13.84
CA GLN A 180 11.91 1.28 13.95
C GLN A 180 10.75 0.32 13.67
N TYR A 181 9.58 0.59 14.23
CA TYR A 181 8.39 -0.24 13.97
C TYR A 181 8.07 -0.30 12.48
N ILE A 182 8.11 0.82 11.76
CA ILE A 182 7.91 0.85 10.31
C ILE A 182 9.01 0.06 9.59
N THR A 183 10.28 0.27 9.95
CA THR A 183 11.42 -0.46 9.35
C THR A 183 11.27 -1.97 9.45
N GLU A 184 10.72 -2.47 10.56
CA GLU A 184 10.56 -3.90 10.82
C GLU A 184 9.32 -4.50 10.17
N ASN A 185 8.30 -3.70 9.85
CA ASN A 185 6.97 -4.19 9.52
C ASN A 185 6.42 -3.72 8.16
N ASP A 186 6.93 -2.63 7.56
CA ASP A 186 6.57 -2.21 6.20
C ASP A 186 7.63 -2.71 5.19
N PRO A 187 7.28 -3.59 4.24
CA PRO A 187 8.20 -4.06 3.21
C PRO A 187 8.77 -2.95 2.30
N LEU A 188 8.10 -1.80 2.21
CA LEU A 188 8.52 -0.64 1.43
C LEU A 188 9.48 0.28 2.21
N ALA A 189 9.69 0.04 3.51
CA ALA A 189 10.63 0.81 4.32
C ALA A 189 12.07 0.64 3.83
N MET A 190 12.78 1.76 3.75
CA MET A 190 14.16 1.80 3.30
C MET A 190 14.96 2.83 4.10
N ASN A 191 15.87 2.35 4.93
CA ASN A 191 16.87 3.21 5.57
C ASN A 191 17.75 3.85 4.49
N TYR A 192 17.86 5.17 4.53
CA TYR A 192 18.70 5.90 3.59
C TYR A 192 20.16 5.44 3.72
N SER A 193 20.78 5.23 2.56
CA SER A 193 22.22 5.04 2.43
C SER A 193 22.66 5.54 1.06
N PRO A 194 23.82 6.20 0.92
CA PRO A 194 24.34 6.67 -0.38
C PRO A 194 24.52 5.56 -1.43
N LYS A 195 24.48 4.29 -1.03
CA LYS A 195 24.66 3.12 -1.90
C LYS A 195 23.34 2.57 -2.45
N VAL A 196 22.20 2.95 -1.88
CA VAL A 196 20.89 2.46 -2.30
C VAL A 196 20.37 3.35 -3.43
N THR A 197 19.84 2.73 -4.49
CA THR A 197 19.27 3.48 -5.62
C THR A 197 17.97 4.14 -5.19
N PHE A 198 17.81 5.41 -5.56
CA PHE A 198 16.59 6.15 -5.27
C PHE A 198 15.39 5.59 -6.04
N ASP A 199 14.28 5.45 -5.34
CA ASP A 199 12.98 5.03 -5.83
C ASP A 199 11.92 5.87 -5.09
N PRO A 200 11.10 6.67 -5.80
CA PRO A 200 10.12 7.54 -5.16
C PRO A 200 9.00 6.79 -4.42
N PHE A 201 8.83 5.50 -4.71
CA PHE A 201 7.78 4.64 -4.14
C PHE A 201 8.20 3.88 -2.87
N ARG A 202 9.45 4.05 -2.41
CA ARG A 202 9.87 3.54 -1.09
C ARG A 202 9.55 4.53 0.03
N ILE A 203 9.49 4.01 1.25
CA ILE A 203 9.34 4.79 2.48
C ILE A 203 10.73 5.06 3.02
N TRP A 204 11.26 6.24 2.70
CA TRP A 204 12.64 6.57 3.04
C TRP A 204 12.76 6.98 4.50
N ILE A 205 13.72 6.41 5.22
CA ILE A 205 13.95 6.68 6.64
C ILE A 205 15.33 7.30 6.82
N THR A 206 15.41 8.43 7.50
CA THR A 206 16.66 9.15 7.77
C THR A 206 16.58 9.96 9.06
N ALA A 207 17.68 10.13 9.78
CA ALA A 207 17.79 11.07 10.90
C ALA A 207 18.31 12.45 10.45
N ASP A 208 18.71 12.59 9.19
CA ASP A 208 19.26 13.81 8.63
C ASP A 208 18.18 14.60 7.86
N SER A 209 17.89 15.81 8.35
CA SER A 209 16.88 16.70 7.76
C SER A 209 17.24 17.22 6.36
N GLU A 210 18.53 17.38 6.04
CA GLU A 210 18.96 17.81 4.70
C GLU A 210 18.71 16.69 3.69
N ILE A 211 19.01 15.44 4.08
CA ILE A 211 18.71 14.25 3.28
C ILE A 211 17.21 14.07 3.12
N ALA A 212 16.42 14.28 4.18
CA ALA A 212 14.96 14.19 4.09
C ALA A 212 14.40 15.18 3.06
N ASN A 213 14.90 16.42 3.08
CA ASN A 213 14.53 17.45 2.11
C ASN A 213 15.02 17.14 0.69
N GLU A 214 16.20 16.53 0.53
CA GLU A 214 16.68 16.07 -0.78
C GLU A 214 15.74 15.00 -1.37
N LEU A 215 15.39 13.98 -0.57
CA LEU A 215 14.56 12.86 -1.00
C LEU A 215 13.15 13.30 -1.41
N ILE A 216 12.53 14.19 -0.62
CA ILE A 216 11.20 14.71 -0.96
C ILE A 216 11.25 15.57 -2.22
N THR A 217 12.30 16.39 -2.39
CA THR A 217 12.51 17.22 -3.60
C THR A 217 12.74 16.36 -4.84
N LYS A 218 13.36 15.19 -4.69
CA LYS A 218 13.53 14.19 -5.76
C LYS A 218 12.25 13.42 -6.09
N GLY A 219 11.16 13.67 -5.36
CA GLY A 219 9.84 13.13 -5.64
C GLY A 219 9.47 11.91 -4.80
N ALA A 220 10.15 11.64 -3.68
CA ALA A 220 9.70 10.60 -2.76
C ALA A 220 8.26 10.91 -2.28
N PHE A 221 7.37 9.92 -2.28
CA PHE A 221 6.02 10.12 -1.74
C PHE A 221 6.01 10.14 -0.21
N ARG A 222 6.90 9.39 0.43
CA ARG A 222 7.02 9.33 1.89
C ARG A 222 8.47 9.35 2.34
N VAL A 223 8.75 10.25 3.27
CA VAL A 223 10.02 10.35 3.98
C VAL A 223 9.73 10.43 5.47
N ILE A 224 10.37 9.59 6.27
CA ILE A 224 10.35 9.60 7.71
C ILE A 224 11.65 10.24 8.18
N LEU A 225 11.54 11.41 8.80
CA LEU A 225 12.60 12.06 9.55
C LEU A 225 12.51 11.58 11.00
N VAL A 226 13.53 10.84 11.43
CA VAL A 226 13.59 10.30 12.80
C VAL A 226 13.99 11.42 13.75
N ASP A 227 13.15 11.69 14.74
CA ASP A 227 13.46 12.63 15.80
C ASP A 227 14.74 12.17 16.52
N SER A 228 15.75 13.05 16.58
CA SER A 228 16.87 12.82 17.48
C SER A 228 16.34 12.84 18.91
N PRO A 229 16.68 11.88 19.78
CA PRO A 229 16.29 11.95 21.18
C PRO A 229 16.72 13.31 21.69
N SER A 230 15.77 14.09 22.22
CA SER A 230 16.09 15.37 22.85
C SER A 230 17.19 15.06 23.85
N SER A 231 18.39 15.60 23.63
CA SER A 231 19.43 15.59 24.65
C SER A 231 18.78 16.25 25.86
N SER A 232 18.37 15.45 26.84
CA SER A 232 17.88 15.93 28.11
C SER A 232 19.00 16.79 28.67
N THR A 233 18.85 18.10 28.51
CA THR A 233 19.71 19.09 29.13
C THR A 233 19.53 18.95 30.63
N ASN A 234 20.56 18.36 31.25
CA ASN A 234 20.98 18.39 32.66
C ASN A 234 19.93 18.11 33.75
#